data_AF-A0AAV8WY86-F1
#
_entry.id   AF-A0AAV8WY86-F1
#
_cell.length_a   1.000
_cell.length_b   1.000
_cell.length_c   1.000
_cell.angle_alpha   90.00
_cell.angle_beta   90.00
_cell.angle_gamma   90.00
#
_symmetry.space_group_name_H-M   'P 1'
#
loop_
_entity.id
_entity.type
_entity.pdbx_description
1 polymer ?
#
loop_
_entity_poly.entity_id
_entity_poly.type
_entity_poly.pdbx_seq_one_letter_code
_entity_poly.pdbx_strand_id
1 'polypeptide(L)'
;MNVLNLIISAELLCFLVEIRSQSLNETLVLVHTIFRHGDRNPDLLNLYSSNPYYDESNYAPFGYGQLTNAMLAGLFPPTKDLMWLEGLNWQPISFNYVERQYDKELFCYGCPNWDTNLDAYLKSADGQDFTNKYEETFKYISENTGENITDIIQVYYMYFGFLIQEELNFTLPEWTKAVYPYPMRNITTDYYALMFSTKNLKIMSAGYLLKKIIIDTQNRINGSFPQRKMYIYCAHENNIASVLKIFNLWNDEEIAVYGSYILIELHYINGTYGIKV
;
A
#
# COMPACT_ATOMS: atom_id res chain seq x y z
N MET A 1 -34.64 -59.05 -17.53
CA MET A 1 -35.04 -58.83 -18.94
C MET A 1 -35.68 -57.47 -19.01
N ASN A 2 -34.90 -56.42 -19.29
CA ASN A 2 -34.62 -55.87 -20.63
C ASN A 2 -35.70 -54.84 -21.02
N VAL A 3 -35.43 -53.59 -21.38
CA VAL A 3 -34.19 -52.88 -21.75
C VAL A 3 -34.46 -51.37 -21.62
N LEU A 4 -33.40 -50.62 -21.28
CA LEU A 4 -33.21 -49.17 -21.40
C LEU A 4 -33.85 -48.53 -22.64
N ASN A 5 -34.28 -47.26 -22.53
CA ASN A 5 -33.67 -46.21 -23.35
C ASN A 5 -33.89 -44.81 -22.77
N LEU A 6 -32.74 -44.16 -22.56
CA LEU A 6 -32.51 -42.75 -22.32
C LEU A 6 -32.86 -41.95 -23.61
N ILE A 7 -33.37 -40.72 -23.47
CA ILE A 7 -32.82 -39.46 -24.03
C ILE A 7 -33.83 -38.31 -23.82
N ILE A 8 -33.52 -37.55 -22.78
CA ILE A 8 -33.54 -36.08 -22.61
C ILE A 8 -34.14 -35.26 -23.77
N SER A 9 -35.17 -34.45 -23.49
CA SER A 9 -35.22 -33.07 -23.98
C SER A 9 -36.15 -32.17 -23.13
N ALA A 10 -35.54 -31.11 -22.59
CA ALA A 10 -36.10 -29.79 -22.31
C ALA A 10 -37.47 -29.69 -21.59
N GLU A 11 -37.47 -29.90 -20.27
CA GLU A 11 -38.43 -29.20 -19.41
C GLU A 11 -37.70 -28.11 -18.62
N LEU A 12 -37.81 -26.90 -19.17
CA LEU A 12 -37.59 -25.63 -18.51
C LEU A 12 -38.72 -25.43 -17.49
N LEU A 13 -38.74 -26.22 -16.42
CA LEU A 13 -39.61 -25.97 -15.28
C LEU A 13 -38.89 -24.96 -14.38
N CYS A 14 -39.34 -23.71 -14.43
CA CYS A 14 -38.98 -22.66 -13.50
C CYS A 14 -39.17 -23.15 -12.05
N PHE A 15 -38.11 -23.68 -11.45
CA PHE A 15 -37.91 -23.59 -10.02
C PHE A 15 -37.65 -22.11 -9.73
N LEU A 16 -38.72 -21.36 -9.52
CA LEU A 16 -38.71 -20.17 -8.68
C LEU A 16 -38.29 -20.65 -7.28
N VAL A 17 -36.98 -20.77 -7.07
CA VAL A 17 -36.43 -20.68 -5.74
C VAL A 17 -36.70 -19.23 -5.34
N GLU A 18 -37.77 -19.02 -4.57
CA GLU A 18 -37.86 -17.86 -3.71
C GLU A 18 -36.60 -17.87 -2.83
N ILE A 19 -35.55 -17.19 -3.29
CA ILE A 19 -34.49 -16.74 -2.40
C ILE A 19 -35.16 -15.72 -1.51
N ARG A 20 -35.79 -16.20 -0.42
CA ARG A 20 -36.03 -15.37 0.74
C ARG A 20 -34.65 -14.87 1.15
N SER A 21 -34.38 -13.60 0.84
CA SER A 21 -33.39 -12.82 1.55
C SER A 21 -33.79 -12.91 3.03
N GLN A 22 -33.22 -13.88 3.76
CA GLN A 22 -33.12 -13.73 5.20
C GLN A 22 -32.26 -12.49 5.37
N SER A 23 -32.80 -11.46 6.02
CA SER A 23 -31.97 -10.34 6.47
C SER A 23 -30.91 -10.95 7.38
N LEU A 24 -29.69 -11.11 6.86
CA LEU A 24 -28.56 -11.53 7.66
C LEU A 24 -28.45 -10.50 8.79
N ASN A 25 -28.56 -10.96 10.04
CA ASN A 25 -28.32 -10.08 11.17
C ASN A 25 -26.81 -9.89 11.25
N GLU A 26 -26.32 -8.96 10.43
CA GLU A 26 -24.93 -8.60 10.28
C GLU A 26 -24.67 -7.32 11.05
N THR A 27 -23.66 -7.36 11.92
CA THR A 27 -23.19 -6.20 12.67
C THR A 27 -21.71 -5.99 12.42
N LEU A 28 -21.34 -4.80 11.96
CA LEU A 28 -19.94 -4.38 11.89
C LEU A 28 -19.40 -4.16 13.30
N VAL A 29 -18.32 -4.88 13.64
CA VAL A 29 -17.77 -4.94 15.00
C VAL A 29 -16.49 -4.11 15.15
N LEU A 30 -15.63 -4.17 14.13
CA LEU A 30 -14.29 -3.55 14.08
C LEU A 30 -13.88 -3.32 12.63
N VAL A 31 -13.21 -2.21 12.35
CA VAL A 31 -12.57 -1.94 11.06
C VAL A 31 -11.08 -1.75 11.25
N HIS A 32 -10.27 -2.41 10.44
CA HIS A 32 -8.88 -2.06 10.23
C HIS A 32 -8.76 -1.34 8.90
N THR A 33 -8.11 -0.17 8.90
CA THR A 33 -7.92 0.64 7.71
C THR A 33 -6.43 0.82 7.48
N ILE A 34 -5.94 0.34 6.33
CA ILE A 34 -4.58 0.63 5.87
C ILE A 34 -4.72 1.73 4.83
N PHE A 35 -4.17 2.90 5.11
CA PHE A 35 -4.39 4.10 4.31
C PHE A 35 -3.05 4.57 3.75
N ARG A 36 -2.88 4.55 2.42
CA ARG A 36 -1.77 5.23 1.77
C ARG A 36 -1.91 6.71 2.05
N HIS A 37 -0.83 7.34 2.50
CA HIS A 37 -0.80 8.79 2.70
C HIS A 37 -1.28 9.58 1.46
N GLY A 38 -1.66 10.83 1.67
CA GLY A 38 -2.01 11.75 0.60
C GLY A 38 -0.79 12.30 -0.15
N ASP A 39 -1.02 13.34 -0.95
CA ASP A 39 0.02 14.04 -1.68
C ASP A 39 1.13 14.55 -0.73
N ARG A 40 2.37 14.51 -1.22
CA ARG A 40 3.57 14.93 -0.48
C ARG A 40 4.57 15.61 -1.39
N ASN A 41 5.48 16.36 -0.77
CA ASN A 41 6.73 16.74 -1.41
C ASN A 41 7.69 15.53 -1.49
N PRO A 42 8.65 15.53 -2.43
CA PRO A 42 9.67 14.48 -2.47
C PRO A 42 10.53 14.54 -1.20
N ASP A 43 11.20 13.44 -0.88
CA ASP A 43 12.29 13.44 0.10
C ASP A 43 13.64 13.25 -0.60
N LEU A 44 14.72 13.21 0.18
CA LEU A 44 16.07 13.07 -0.35
C LEU A 44 16.34 11.74 -1.06
N LEU A 45 15.57 10.68 -0.78
CA LEU A 45 15.70 9.42 -1.53
C LEU A 45 15.02 9.51 -2.90
N ASN A 46 14.01 10.38 -3.03
CA ASN A 46 13.32 10.62 -4.28
C ASN A 46 14.12 11.47 -5.28
N LEU A 47 15.16 12.17 -4.82
CA LEU A 47 15.92 13.13 -5.61
C LEU A 47 17.36 12.65 -5.78
N TYR A 48 17.92 12.92 -6.96
CA TYR A 48 19.33 12.76 -7.25
C TYR A 48 20.06 14.10 -7.09
N SER A 49 21.34 14.06 -6.75
CA SER A 49 22.19 15.19 -6.41
C SER A 49 22.22 16.33 -7.44
N SER A 50 22.10 16.02 -8.73
CA SER A 50 22.05 16.99 -9.83
C SER A 50 20.62 17.41 -10.25
N ASN A 51 19.59 17.06 -9.46
CA ASN A 51 18.22 17.44 -9.75
C ASN A 51 18.05 18.97 -9.68
N PRO A 52 17.39 19.62 -10.67
CA PRO A 52 17.22 21.08 -10.67
C PRO A 52 16.40 21.60 -9.48
N TYR A 53 15.59 20.75 -8.87
CA TYR A 53 14.77 21.04 -7.69
C TYR A 53 15.32 20.29 -6.46
N TYR A 54 16.63 20.09 -6.37
CA TYR A 54 17.29 19.49 -5.19
C TYR A 54 17.40 20.43 -3.98
N ASP A 55 17.12 21.72 -4.13
CA ASP A 55 17.09 22.62 -2.99
C ASP A 55 15.71 22.57 -2.31
N GLU A 56 15.69 22.39 -0.98
CA GLU A 56 14.45 22.28 -0.20
C GLU A 56 13.54 23.51 -0.37
N SER A 57 14.13 24.68 -0.65
CA SER A 57 13.40 25.92 -0.90
C SER A 57 12.41 25.83 -2.08
N ASN A 58 12.62 24.93 -3.04
CA ASN A 58 11.66 24.66 -4.11
C ASN A 58 10.34 24.07 -3.58
N TYR A 59 10.36 23.48 -2.39
CA TYR A 59 9.21 22.83 -1.75
C TYR A 59 8.65 23.67 -0.59
N ALA A 60 9.05 24.94 -0.48
CA ALA A 60 8.50 25.87 0.48
C ALA A 60 6.98 26.06 0.28
N PRO A 61 6.21 26.30 1.36
CA PRO A 61 6.65 26.45 2.75
C PRO A 61 6.81 25.13 3.51
N PHE A 62 6.58 23.99 2.87
CA PHE A 62 6.38 22.71 3.55
C PHE A 62 7.67 21.89 3.71
N GLY A 63 8.64 22.06 2.82
CA GLY A 63 9.91 21.34 2.85
C GLY A 63 9.80 19.88 2.42
N TYR A 64 10.83 19.09 2.69
CA TYR A 64 10.92 17.71 2.22
C TYR A 64 9.97 16.74 2.91
N GLY A 65 9.41 15.82 2.11
CA GLY A 65 8.62 14.68 2.59
C GLY A 65 7.35 15.04 3.36
N GLN A 66 6.98 16.33 3.41
CA GLN A 66 5.88 16.82 4.22
C GLN A 66 4.54 16.31 3.68
N LEU A 67 3.68 15.93 4.62
CA LEU A 67 2.36 15.37 4.38
C LEU A 67 1.27 16.26 5.00
N THR A 68 0.07 16.21 4.43
CA THR A 68 -1.11 16.84 5.03
C THR A 68 -1.87 15.85 5.93
N ASN A 69 -2.23 16.26 7.14
CA ASN A 69 -3.05 15.46 8.07
C ASN A 69 -4.56 15.54 7.74
N ALA A 70 -4.90 15.52 6.46
CA ALA A 70 -6.26 15.77 5.99
C ALA A 70 -7.23 14.61 6.29
N MET A 71 -6.73 13.37 6.30
CA MET A 71 -7.57 12.16 6.47
C MET A 71 -8.34 12.17 7.81
N LEU A 72 -7.65 12.40 8.93
CA LEU A 72 -8.28 12.43 10.25
C LEU A 72 -9.21 13.63 10.44
N ALA A 73 -8.85 14.79 9.86
CA ALA A 73 -9.69 15.98 9.88
C ALA A 73 -11.02 15.77 9.12
N GLY A 74 -10.98 15.06 7.98
CA GLY A 74 -12.17 14.70 7.21
C GLY A 74 -13.01 13.60 7.85
N LEU A 75 -12.38 12.62 8.51
CA LEU A 75 -13.08 11.51 9.17
C LEU A 75 -13.78 11.96 10.47
N PHE A 76 -13.22 12.95 11.16
CA PHE A 76 -13.73 13.45 12.44
C PHE A 76 -13.86 14.98 12.42
N PRO A 77 -14.78 15.55 11.64
CA PRO A 77 -15.09 16.96 11.75
C PRO A 77 -15.67 17.26 13.15
N PRO A 78 -15.23 18.33 13.83
CA PRO A 78 -15.76 18.66 15.15
C PRO A 78 -17.26 18.97 15.08
N THR A 79 -18.03 18.39 16.01
CA THR A 79 -19.38 18.85 16.30
C THR A 79 -19.32 20.16 17.08
N LYS A 80 -20.44 20.89 17.22
CA LYS A 80 -20.46 22.19 17.89
C LYS A 80 -19.79 22.19 19.27
N ASP A 81 -20.04 21.14 20.05
CA ASP A 81 -19.48 20.99 21.40
C ASP A 81 -17.98 20.66 21.41
N LEU A 82 -17.43 20.18 20.29
CA LEU A 82 -16.00 19.87 20.11
C LEU A 82 -15.24 20.97 19.32
N MET A 83 -15.94 22.00 18.84
CA MET A 83 -15.31 23.17 18.22
C MET A 83 -14.67 24.04 19.30
N TRP A 84 -13.35 23.97 19.40
CA TRP A 84 -12.57 24.73 20.38
C TRP A 84 -12.17 26.14 19.88
N LEU A 85 -12.23 26.37 18.56
CA LEU A 85 -11.98 27.65 17.92
C LEU A 85 -13.05 27.93 16.86
N GLU A 86 -13.75 29.06 16.99
CA GLU A 86 -14.79 29.45 16.05
C GLU A 86 -14.22 29.65 14.64
N GLY A 87 -14.89 29.08 13.64
CA GLY A 87 -14.45 29.12 12.24
C GLY A 87 -13.39 28.08 11.85
N LEU A 88 -12.79 27.34 12.80
CA LEU A 88 -11.85 26.25 12.51
C LEU A 88 -12.53 24.89 12.67
N ASN A 89 -12.90 24.28 11.54
CA ASN A 89 -13.51 22.95 11.50
C ASN A 89 -12.46 21.82 11.62
N TRP A 90 -11.65 21.86 12.67
CA TRP A 90 -10.60 20.89 12.97
C TRP A 90 -10.51 20.60 14.47
N GLN A 91 -10.24 19.34 14.81
CA GLN A 91 -9.96 18.92 16.18
C GLN A 91 -8.68 18.08 16.25
N PRO A 92 -7.92 18.17 17.35
CA PRO A 92 -6.75 17.34 17.54
C PRO A 92 -7.15 15.87 17.73
N ILE A 93 -6.48 14.98 17.01
CA ILE A 93 -6.63 13.53 17.17
C ILE A 93 -5.27 12.96 17.54
N SER A 94 -5.22 12.25 18.67
CA SER A 94 -4.01 11.56 19.09
C SER A 94 -3.67 10.42 18.14
N PHE A 95 -2.42 10.34 17.72
CA PHE A 95 -1.87 9.19 17.00
C PHE A 95 -0.62 8.68 17.73
N ASN A 96 -0.32 7.41 17.53
CA ASN A 96 0.93 6.83 18.00
C ASN A 96 1.89 6.75 16.82
N TYR A 97 3.17 7.00 17.09
CA TYR A 97 4.24 6.87 16.13
C TYR A 97 5.29 5.91 16.67
N VAL A 98 5.81 5.06 15.79
CA VAL A 98 6.96 4.19 16.06
C VAL A 98 8.09 4.68 15.17
N GLU A 99 9.29 4.80 15.72
CA GLU A 99 10.45 5.18 14.92
C GLU A 99 10.69 4.16 13.80
N ARG A 100 11.12 4.66 12.65
CA ARG A 100 11.33 3.89 11.42
C ARG A 100 12.13 2.59 11.62
N GLN A 101 13.17 2.62 12.45
CA GLN A 101 14.02 1.45 12.76
C GLN A 101 13.34 0.36 13.59
N TYR A 102 12.19 0.66 14.20
CA TYR A 102 11.43 -0.27 15.05
C TYR A 102 10.05 -0.61 14.45
N ASP A 103 9.65 0.06 13.38
CA ASP A 103 8.35 -0.15 12.71
C ASP A 103 8.39 -1.33 11.74
N LYS A 104 8.26 -2.54 12.28
CA LYS A 104 8.18 -3.77 11.49
C LYS A 104 6.82 -3.97 10.80
N GLU A 105 5.78 -3.24 11.20
CA GLU A 105 4.43 -3.41 10.66
C GLU A 105 4.23 -2.62 9.36
N LEU A 106 4.70 -1.37 9.30
CA LEU A 106 4.49 -0.49 8.16
C LEU A 106 5.79 -0.18 7.41
N PHE A 107 6.96 -0.39 8.01
CA PHE A 107 8.25 -0.10 7.39
C PHE A 107 9.18 -1.32 7.40
N CYS A 108 8.95 -2.26 6.48
CA CYS A 108 9.68 -3.53 6.41
C CYS A 108 11.22 -3.40 6.36
N TYR A 109 11.73 -2.29 5.82
CA TYR A 109 13.17 -1.97 5.75
C TYR A 109 13.80 -1.69 7.13
N GLY A 110 12.98 -1.38 8.14
CA GLY A 110 13.42 -1.25 9.53
C GLY A 110 13.77 -2.59 10.17
N CYS A 111 13.44 -3.72 9.53
CA CYS A 111 13.83 -5.03 10.02
C CYS A 111 15.34 -5.27 9.79
N PRO A 112 16.13 -5.60 10.83
CA PRO A 112 17.58 -5.83 10.67
C PRO A 112 17.94 -6.96 9.67
N ASN A 113 16.99 -7.85 9.39
CA ASN A 113 17.18 -8.95 8.45
C ASN A 113 16.76 -8.61 7.02
N TRP A 114 16.16 -7.43 6.76
CA TRP A 114 15.68 -7.06 5.44
C TRP A 114 16.82 -7.08 4.42
N ASP A 115 17.85 -6.26 4.66
CA ASP A 115 18.98 -6.11 3.73
C ASP A 115 19.69 -7.44 3.48
N THR A 116 19.91 -8.24 4.54
CA THR A 116 20.53 -9.57 4.39
C THR A 116 19.73 -10.50 3.47
N ASN A 117 18.40 -10.53 3.60
CA ASN A 117 17.57 -11.39 2.74
C ASN A 117 17.45 -10.84 1.33
N LEU A 118 17.40 -9.51 1.18
CA LEU A 118 17.33 -8.86 -0.11
C LEU A 118 18.63 -9.08 -0.90
N ASP A 119 19.78 -8.83 -0.28
CA ASP A 119 21.10 -9.05 -0.86
C ASP A 119 21.31 -10.50 -1.28
N ALA A 120 20.87 -11.44 -0.45
CA ALA A 120 20.95 -12.87 -0.76
C ALA A 120 20.12 -13.22 -2.00
N TYR A 121 18.92 -12.63 -2.13
CA TYR A 121 18.09 -12.80 -3.32
C TYR A 121 18.73 -12.15 -4.55
N LEU A 122 19.19 -10.90 -4.47
CA LEU A 122 19.81 -10.18 -5.59
C LEU A 122 21.09 -10.86 -6.10
N LYS A 123 21.81 -11.60 -5.26
CA LYS A 123 22.98 -12.39 -5.64
C LYS A 123 22.65 -13.75 -6.27
N SER A 124 21.40 -14.20 -6.19
CA SER A 124 20.95 -15.45 -6.81
C SER A 124 20.77 -15.31 -8.32
N ALA A 125 20.66 -16.43 -9.05
CA ALA A 125 20.41 -16.41 -10.50
C ALA A 125 19.12 -15.63 -10.83
N ASP A 126 18.02 -15.94 -10.13
CA ASP A 126 16.74 -15.25 -10.31
C ASP A 126 16.85 -13.74 -10.04
N GLY A 127 17.61 -13.35 -9.01
CA GLY A 127 17.83 -11.94 -8.67
C GLY A 127 18.68 -11.20 -9.68
N GLN A 128 19.71 -11.84 -10.23
CA GLN A 128 20.53 -11.27 -11.29
C GLN A 128 19.73 -11.12 -12.59
N ASP A 129 18.95 -12.13 -12.98
CA ASP A 129 18.07 -12.05 -14.16
C ASP A 129 17.03 -10.92 -14.00
N PHE A 130 16.52 -10.75 -12.77
CA PHE A 130 15.61 -9.67 -12.41
C PHE A 130 16.24 -8.28 -12.63
N THR A 131 17.52 -8.08 -12.26
CA THR A 131 18.20 -6.79 -12.40
C THR A 131 18.73 -6.54 -13.81
N ASN A 132 19.26 -7.57 -14.47
CA ASN A 132 19.97 -7.44 -15.74
C ASN A 132 19.08 -6.91 -16.87
N LYS A 133 17.77 -7.21 -16.85
CA LYS A 133 16.85 -6.68 -17.87
C LYS A 133 16.71 -5.14 -17.86
N TYR A 134 17.18 -4.47 -16.80
CA TYR A 134 17.15 -3.01 -16.68
C TYR A 134 18.53 -2.35 -16.79
N GLU A 135 19.58 -3.12 -17.13
CA GLU A 135 20.97 -2.63 -17.17
C GLU A 135 21.13 -1.37 -18.04
N GLU A 136 20.54 -1.35 -19.23
CA GLU A 136 20.59 -0.17 -20.12
C GLU A 136 19.86 1.04 -19.54
N THR A 137 18.76 0.82 -18.80
CA THR A 137 18.04 1.90 -18.12
C THR A 137 18.89 2.47 -16.98
N PHE A 138 19.52 1.60 -16.18
CA PHE A 138 20.39 2.02 -15.09
C PHE A 138 21.60 2.80 -15.59
N LYS A 139 22.23 2.33 -16.66
CA LYS A 139 23.35 3.01 -17.31
C LYS A 139 22.93 4.39 -17.82
N TYR A 140 21.81 4.48 -18.54
CA TYR A 140 21.31 5.75 -19.05
C TYR A 140 21.01 6.75 -17.92
N ILE A 141 20.37 6.30 -16.83
CA ILE A 141 20.12 7.17 -15.68
C ILE A 141 21.45 7.62 -15.06
N SER A 142 22.39 6.70 -14.84
CA SER A 142 23.71 7.01 -14.26
C SER A 142 24.47 8.07 -15.06
N GLU A 143 24.46 7.97 -16.40
CA GLU A 143 25.10 8.93 -17.29
C GLU A 143 24.48 10.33 -17.21
N ASN A 144 23.17 10.43 -16.97
CA ASN A 144 22.45 11.70 -16.90
C ASN A 144 22.42 12.32 -15.50
N THR A 145 22.50 11.52 -14.44
CA THR A 145 22.48 12.01 -13.05
C THR A 145 23.89 12.19 -12.47
N GLY A 146 24.87 11.43 -12.95
CA GLY A 146 26.21 11.33 -12.36
C GLY A 146 26.28 10.38 -11.16
N GLU A 147 25.20 9.65 -10.85
CA GLU A 147 25.12 8.70 -9.74
C GLU A 147 25.32 7.27 -10.21
N ASN A 148 25.78 6.39 -9.33
CA ASN A 148 25.97 4.98 -9.65
C ASN A 148 24.67 4.19 -9.43
N ILE A 149 23.80 4.18 -10.44
CA ILE A 149 22.54 3.44 -10.40
C ILE A 149 22.82 1.98 -10.77
N THR A 150 22.67 1.08 -9.80
CA THR A 150 22.95 -0.36 -9.99
C THR A 150 21.83 -1.28 -9.55
N ASP A 151 20.78 -0.74 -8.93
CA ASP A 151 19.67 -1.51 -8.38
C ASP A 151 18.33 -0.80 -8.57
N ILE A 152 17.25 -1.57 -8.48
CA ILE A 152 15.89 -1.09 -8.72
C ILE A 152 15.36 -0.16 -7.63
N ILE A 153 15.93 -0.18 -6.42
CA ILE A 153 15.41 0.58 -5.27
C ILE A 153 15.63 2.07 -5.53
N GLN A 154 16.81 2.43 -6.03
CA GLN A 154 17.12 3.81 -6.37
C GLN A 154 16.15 4.34 -7.44
N VAL A 155 15.91 3.54 -8.49
CA VAL A 155 14.98 3.91 -9.58
C VAL A 155 13.52 3.98 -9.10
N TYR A 156 13.11 3.08 -8.19
CA TYR A 156 11.80 3.13 -7.53
C TYR A 156 11.58 4.47 -6.83
N TYR A 157 12.55 4.94 -6.03
CA TYR A 157 12.41 6.22 -5.34
C TYR A 157 12.44 7.40 -6.32
N MET A 158 13.30 7.37 -7.34
CA MET A 158 13.36 8.40 -8.38
C MET A 158 12.06 8.51 -9.18
N TYR A 159 11.38 7.39 -9.47
CA TYR A 159 10.09 7.40 -10.15
C TYR A 159 9.06 8.22 -9.37
N PHE A 160 8.97 8.01 -8.05
CA PHE A 160 8.08 8.82 -7.20
C PHE A 160 8.53 10.27 -7.10
N GLY A 161 9.84 10.55 -7.15
CA GLY A 161 10.34 11.92 -7.24
C GLY A 161 9.85 12.64 -8.49
N PHE A 162 9.96 12.01 -9.66
CA PHE A 162 9.46 12.58 -10.91
C PHE A 162 7.94 12.72 -10.95
N LEU A 163 7.21 11.73 -10.42
CA LEU A 163 5.75 11.82 -10.29
C LEU A 163 5.33 13.03 -9.46
N ILE A 164 5.94 13.20 -8.28
CA ILE A 164 5.63 14.33 -7.40
C ILE A 164 5.99 15.66 -8.09
N GLN A 165 7.15 15.75 -8.73
CA GLN A 165 7.56 16.96 -9.44
C GLN A 165 6.59 17.31 -10.58
N GLU A 166 6.13 16.33 -11.34
CA GLU A 166 5.11 16.50 -12.38
C GLU A 166 3.77 16.99 -11.81
N GLU A 167 3.30 16.41 -10.70
CA GLU A 167 2.08 16.83 -9.99
C GLU A 167 2.18 18.26 -9.43
N LEU A 168 3.37 18.68 -9.02
CA LEU A 168 3.69 20.05 -8.61
C LEU A 168 3.88 21.01 -9.81
N ASN A 169 3.65 20.55 -11.04
CA ASN A 169 3.83 21.28 -12.29
C ASN A 169 5.28 21.75 -12.54
N PHE A 170 6.26 21.05 -11.98
CA PHE A 170 7.66 21.27 -12.33
C PHE A 170 7.98 20.69 -13.71
N THR A 171 8.89 21.35 -14.41
CA THR A 171 9.35 20.86 -15.71
C THR A 171 10.48 19.87 -15.48
N LEU A 172 10.22 18.60 -15.77
CA LEU A 172 11.25 17.56 -15.68
C LEU A 172 12.36 17.80 -16.73
N PRO A 173 13.63 17.49 -16.42
CA PRO A 173 14.73 17.58 -17.39
C PRO A 173 14.48 16.75 -18.64
N GLU A 174 14.95 17.21 -19.81
CA GLU A 174 14.66 16.59 -21.11
C GLU A 174 15.06 15.10 -21.19
N TRP A 175 16.16 14.71 -20.55
CA TRP A 175 16.63 13.32 -20.53
C TRP A 175 15.61 12.36 -19.89
N THR A 176 14.78 12.84 -18.96
CA THR A 176 13.81 12.00 -18.25
C THR A 176 12.79 11.39 -19.20
N LYS A 177 12.49 12.02 -20.34
CA LYS A 177 11.51 11.52 -21.33
C LYS A 177 11.87 10.15 -21.90
N ALA A 178 13.15 9.76 -21.87
CA ALA A 178 13.59 8.46 -22.34
C ALA A 178 13.29 7.33 -21.34
N VAL A 179 13.02 7.67 -20.07
CA VAL A 179 12.84 6.67 -19.00
C VAL A 179 11.61 6.86 -18.10
N TYR A 180 11.00 8.05 -18.11
CA TYR A 180 9.82 8.42 -17.34
C TYR A 180 8.63 8.73 -18.28
N PRO A 181 7.42 8.20 -18.01
CA PRO A 181 7.12 7.28 -16.92
C PRO A 181 7.66 5.86 -17.16
N TYR A 182 7.89 5.46 -18.41
CA TYR A 182 8.39 4.12 -18.77
C TYR A 182 9.82 4.16 -19.31
N PRO A 183 10.69 3.21 -18.93
CA PRO A 183 10.39 1.97 -18.20
C PRO A 183 10.46 2.07 -16.67
N MET A 184 10.70 3.25 -16.09
CA MET A 184 10.79 3.41 -14.62
C MET A 184 9.56 2.89 -13.88
N ARG A 185 8.36 3.06 -14.43
CA ARG A 185 7.13 2.52 -13.86
C ARG A 185 7.15 0.99 -13.79
N ASN A 186 7.69 0.31 -14.81
CA ASN A 186 7.84 -1.15 -14.76
C ASN A 186 8.80 -1.57 -13.65
N ILE A 187 9.90 -0.83 -13.48
CA ILE A 187 10.86 -1.07 -12.39
C ILE A 187 10.17 -0.90 -11.02
N THR A 188 9.32 0.11 -10.88
CA THR A 188 8.53 0.36 -9.66
C THR A 188 7.53 -0.77 -9.37
N THR A 189 6.79 -1.26 -10.37
CA THR A 189 5.87 -2.39 -10.16
C THR A 189 6.62 -3.69 -9.88
N ASP A 190 7.75 -3.89 -10.54
CA ASP A 190 8.63 -5.03 -10.33
C ASP A 190 9.23 -5.02 -8.92
N TYR A 191 9.53 -3.85 -8.37
CA TYR A 191 9.95 -3.72 -6.97
C TYR A 191 8.93 -4.34 -5.99
N TYR A 192 7.62 -4.21 -6.24
CA TYR A 192 6.61 -4.89 -5.43
C TYR A 192 6.66 -6.42 -5.58
N ALA A 193 7.06 -6.93 -6.75
CA ALA A 193 7.32 -8.35 -6.94
C ALA A 193 8.60 -8.80 -6.21
N LEU A 194 9.67 -7.99 -6.23
CA LEU A 194 10.91 -8.25 -5.49
C LEU A 194 10.64 -8.42 -3.99
N MET A 195 9.81 -7.56 -3.40
CA MET A 195 9.41 -7.66 -1.98
C MET A 195 8.73 -9.00 -1.64
N PHE A 196 8.29 -9.76 -2.64
CA PHE A 196 7.57 -11.03 -2.51
C PHE A 196 8.37 -12.25 -3.02
N SER A 197 9.62 -12.05 -3.46
CA SER A 197 10.41 -13.05 -4.15
C SER A 197 10.88 -14.21 -3.26
N THR A 198 11.00 -13.97 -1.95
CA THR A 198 11.31 -15.02 -0.96
C THR A 198 10.28 -15.05 0.15
N LYS A 199 10.20 -16.19 0.84
CA LYS A 199 9.33 -16.35 2.03
C LYS A 199 9.62 -15.29 3.09
N ASN A 200 10.89 -14.98 3.34
CA ASN A 200 11.28 -14.03 4.37
C ASN A 200 10.93 -12.59 3.98
N LEU A 201 11.21 -12.19 2.73
CA LEU A 201 10.82 -10.86 2.23
C LEU A 201 9.30 -10.67 2.28
N LYS A 202 8.53 -11.70 1.89
CA LYS A 202 7.06 -11.69 1.99
C LYS A 202 6.57 -11.51 3.44
N ILE A 203 7.17 -12.23 4.40
CA ILE A 203 6.83 -12.11 5.82
C ILE A 203 7.13 -10.70 6.34
N MET A 204 8.29 -10.14 5.98
CA MET A 204 8.67 -8.80 6.42
C MET A 204 7.78 -7.70 5.78
N SER A 205 7.36 -7.87 4.53
CA SER A 205 6.59 -6.87 3.78
C SER A 205 5.16 -6.67 4.29
N ALA A 206 4.47 -7.73 4.73
CA ALA A 206 3.10 -7.60 5.24
C ALA A 206 2.72 -8.60 6.37
N GLY A 207 3.55 -9.61 6.65
CA GLY A 207 3.23 -10.64 7.65
C GLY A 207 3.11 -10.09 9.07
N TYR A 208 3.96 -9.13 9.46
CA TYR A 208 3.88 -8.50 10.79
C TYR A 208 2.60 -7.66 10.96
N LEU A 209 2.23 -6.87 9.95
CA LEU A 209 0.98 -6.10 9.95
C LEU A 209 -0.25 -7.01 10.04
N LEU A 210 -0.30 -8.07 9.23
CA LEU A 210 -1.40 -9.02 9.27
C LEU A 210 -1.50 -9.74 10.62
N LYS A 211 -0.36 -10.13 11.21
CA LYS A 211 -0.32 -10.68 12.57
C LYS A 211 -0.89 -9.70 13.59
N LYS A 212 -0.56 -8.40 13.47
CA LYS A 212 -1.12 -7.36 14.34
C LYS A 212 -2.63 -7.24 14.18
N ILE A 213 -3.14 -7.18 12.94
CA ILE A 213 -4.58 -7.11 12.64
C ILE A 213 -5.32 -8.31 13.25
N ILE A 214 -4.77 -9.53 13.11
CA ILE A 214 -5.36 -10.75 13.70
C ILE A 214 -5.42 -10.66 15.22
N ILE A 215 -4.31 -10.25 15.87
CA ILE A 215 -4.25 -10.14 17.33
C ILE A 215 -5.24 -9.07 17.84
N ASP A 216 -5.27 -7.91 17.21
CA ASP A 216 -6.18 -6.81 17.57
C ASP A 216 -7.65 -7.22 17.38
N THR A 217 -7.96 -7.99 16.32
CA THR A 217 -9.28 -8.60 16.08
C THR A 217 -9.65 -9.59 17.18
N GLN A 218 -8.74 -10.49 17.55
CA GLN A 218 -8.97 -11.47 18.63
C GLN A 218 -9.19 -10.79 19.98
N ASN A 219 -8.40 -9.74 20.29
CA ASN A 219 -8.57 -8.94 21.50
C ASN A 219 -9.96 -8.26 21.54
N ARG A 220 -10.47 -7.80 20.39
CA ARG A 220 -11.81 -7.22 20.30
C ARG A 220 -12.91 -8.25 20.54
N ILE A 221 -12.77 -9.46 19.99
CA ILE A 221 -13.70 -10.59 20.18
C ILE A 221 -13.71 -11.05 21.64
N ASN A 222 -12.53 -11.15 22.26
CA ASN A 222 -12.36 -11.58 23.65
C ASN A 222 -12.75 -10.51 24.69
N GLY A 223 -13.11 -9.30 24.25
CA GLY A 223 -13.56 -8.22 25.14
C GLY A 223 -12.44 -7.46 25.84
N SER A 224 -11.18 -7.56 25.38
CA SER A 224 -10.05 -6.80 25.96
C SER A 224 -10.16 -5.29 25.69
N PHE A 225 -10.70 -4.90 24.53
CA PHE A 225 -10.94 -3.50 24.16
C PHE A 225 -12.36 -3.30 23.59
N PRO A 226 -13.41 -3.43 24.42
CA PRO A 226 -14.78 -3.53 23.93
C PRO A 226 -15.27 -2.25 23.23
N GLN A 227 -14.66 -1.10 23.56
CA GLN A 227 -14.99 0.21 22.99
C GLN A 227 -14.25 0.52 21.69
N ARG A 228 -13.18 -0.21 21.35
CA ARG A 228 -12.41 0.04 20.13
C ARG A 228 -13.23 -0.39 18.91
N LYS A 229 -13.48 0.54 17.99
CA LYS A 229 -14.23 0.31 16.74
C LYS A 229 -13.37 0.37 15.49
N MET A 230 -12.18 0.96 15.57
CA MET A 230 -11.32 1.15 14.41
C MET A 230 -9.83 1.16 14.78
N TYR A 231 -9.01 0.65 13.87
CA TYR A 231 -7.57 0.90 13.81
C TYR A 231 -7.23 1.51 12.44
N ILE A 232 -6.48 2.61 12.44
CA ILE A 232 -6.02 3.26 11.20
C ILE A 232 -4.49 3.14 11.17
N TYR A 233 -3.97 2.57 10.09
CA TYR A 233 -2.55 2.44 9.80
C TYR A 233 -2.21 3.40 8.65
N CYS A 234 -1.54 4.51 8.96
CA CYS A 234 -1.05 5.46 7.96
C CYS A 234 0.21 4.89 7.32
N ALA A 235 0.13 4.58 6.04
CA ALA A 235 1.03 3.68 5.34
C ALA A 235 1.48 4.27 3.99
N HIS A 236 2.18 3.46 3.21
CA HIS A 236 2.70 3.78 1.88
C HIS A 236 2.10 2.85 0.81
N GLU A 237 2.30 3.19 -0.47
CA GLU A 237 1.86 2.37 -1.61
C GLU A 237 2.31 0.91 -1.53
N ASN A 238 3.54 0.66 -1.08
CA ASN A 238 4.09 -0.69 -0.94
C ASN A 238 3.32 -1.51 0.11
N ASN A 239 2.76 -0.90 1.16
CA ASN A 239 1.94 -1.60 2.14
C ASN A 239 0.60 -2.03 1.54
N ILE A 240 -0.04 -1.17 0.73
CA ILE A 240 -1.28 -1.49 0.01
C ILE A 240 -1.02 -2.67 -0.94
N ALA A 241 0.01 -2.55 -1.79
CA ALA A 241 0.42 -3.59 -2.71
C ALA A 241 0.71 -4.90 -1.95
N SER A 242 1.48 -4.84 -0.86
CA SER A 242 1.88 -6.02 -0.10
C SER A 242 0.69 -6.76 0.50
N VAL A 243 -0.27 -6.06 1.12
CA VAL A 243 -1.44 -6.70 1.71
C VAL A 243 -2.34 -7.31 0.63
N LEU A 244 -2.61 -6.58 -0.46
CA LEU A 244 -3.44 -7.09 -1.56
C LEU A 244 -2.77 -8.26 -2.30
N LYS A 245 -1.43 -8.27 -2.43
CA LYS A 245 -0.69 -9.41 -2.99
C LYS A 245 -0.82 -10.65 -2.09
N ILE A 246 -0.81 -10.51 -0.76
CA ILE A 246 -1.07 -11.66 0.14
C ILE A 246 -2.49 -12.20 -0.05
N PHE A 247 -3.47 -11.33 -0.26
CA PHE A 247 -4.86 -11.72 -0.50
C PHE A 247 -5.15 -12.19 -1.94
N ASN A 248 -4.15 -12.14 -2.83
CA ASN A 248 -4.31 -12.45 -4.24
C ASN A 248 -5.38 -11.56 -4.92
N LEU A 249 -5.40 -10.28 -4.53
CA LEU A 249 -6.29 -9.23 -5.04
C LEU A 249 -5.53 -8.10 -5.76
N TRP A 250 -4.19 -8.17 -5.82
CA TRP A 250 -3.36 -7.15 -6.46
C TRP A 250 -3.18 -7.43 -7.96
N ASN A 251 -3.26 -6.38 -8.75
CA ASN A 251 -2.83 -6.39 -10.14
C ASN A 251 -1.37 -5.94 -10.21
N ASP A 252 -0.50 -6.78 -10.76
CA ASP A 252 0.96 -6.54 -10.77
C ASP A 252 1.38 -5.32 -11.59
N GLU A 253 0.50 -4.77 -12.43
CA GLU A 253 0.76 -3.53 -13.18
C GLU A 253 0.30 -2.27 -12.42
N GLU A 254 -0.33 -2.39 -11.25
CA GLU A 254 -0.86 -1.26 -10.49
C GLU A 254 0.17 -0.60 -9.58
N ILE A 255 -0.07 0.69 -9.32
CA ILE A 255 0.56 1.46 -8.24
C ILE A 255 -0.60 2.13 -7.51
N ALA A 256 -0.71 1.91 -6.21
CA ALA A 256 -1.80 2.48 -5.42
C ALA A 256 -1.70 4.01 -5.45
N VAL A 257 -2.75 4.73 -5.85
CA VAL A 257 -2.77 6.21 -5.92
C VAL A 257 -2.97 6.86 -4.54
N TYR A 258 -2.68 8.15 -4.39
CA TYR A 258 -2.73 8.83 -3.09
C TYR A 258 -4.11 8.70 -2.45
N GLY A 259 -4.14 8.48 -1.14
CA GLY A 259 -5.37 8.25 -0.41
C GLY A 259 -6.07 6.91 -0.68
N SER A 260 -5.46 5.99 -1.43
CA SER A 260 -5.92 4.60 -1.54
C SER A 260 -5.93 3.91 -0.19
N TYR A 261 -6.91 3.05 0.05
CA TYR A 261 -7.06 2.35 1.33
C TYR A 261 -7.61 0.94 1.19
N ILE A 262 -7.33 0.12 2.19
CA ILE A 262 -7.91 -1.22 2.37
C ILE A 262 -8.74 -1.17 3.65
N LEU A 263 -9.99 -1.64 3.58
CA LEU A 263 -10.83 -1.87 4.76
C LEU A 263 -10.85 -3.38 5.03
N ILE A 264 -10.48 -3.77 6.25
CA ILE A 264 -10.63 -5.15 6.73
C ILE A 264 -11.63 -5.10 7.86
N GLU A 265 -12.83 -5.60 7.59
CA GLU A 265 -14.00 -5.43 8.43
C GLU A 265 -14.34 -6.74 9.15
N LEU A 266 -14.38 -6.69 10.48
CA LEU A 266 -14.91 -7.77 11.31
C LEU A 266 -16.42 -7.62 11.44
N HIS A 267 -17.14 -8.61 10.96
CA HIS A 267 -18.59 -8.70 11.04
C HIS A 267 -19.02 -9.83 11.97
N TYR A 268 -20.07 -9.61 12.74
CA TYR A 268 -20.78 -10.67 13.47
C TYR A 268 -22.07 -11.00 12.74
N ILE A 269 -22.16 -12.22 12.21
CA ILE A 269 -23.21 -12.68 11.32
C ILE A 269 -23.79 -13.96 11.91
N ASN A 270 -25.04 -13.91 12.38
CA ASN A 270 -25.79 -15.07 12.86
C ASN A 270 -25.01 -15.97 13.86
N GLY A 271 -24.32 -15.37 14.84
CA GLY A 271 -23.57 -16.14 15.84
C GLY A 271 -22.08 -16.33 15.53
N THR A 272 -21.63 -15.99 14.32
CA THR A 272 -20.28 -16.27 13.82
C THR A 272 -19.56 -14.98 13.41
N TYR A 273 -18.25 -14.91 13.66
CA TYR A 273 -17.42 -13.80 13.18
C TYR A 273 -16.89 -14.10 11.76
N GLY A 274 -17.01 -13.12 10.86
CA GLY A 274 -16.46 -13.16 9.50
C GLY A 274 -15.65 -11.90 9.19
N ILE A 275 -14.74 -12.01 8.22
CA ILE A 275 -13.94 -10.89 7.72
C ILE A 275 -14.38 -10.56 6.30
N LYS A 276 -14.59 -9.27 6.02
CA LYS A 276 -14.71 -8.72 4.66
C LYS A 276 -13.50 -7.85 4.38
N VAL A 277 -12.96 -7.94 3.16
CA VAL A 277 -11.85 -7.13 2.65
C VAL A 277 -12.29 -6.46 1.38
#